data_AF-A0A098BLY5-F1
#
_entry.id   AF-A0A098BLY5-F1
#
_cell.length_a   1.000
_cell.length_b   1.000
_cell.length_c   1.000
_cell.angle_alpha   90.00
_cell.angle_beta   90.00
_cell.angle_gamma   90.00
#
_symmetry.space_group_name_H-M   'P 1'
#
loop_
_entity.id
_entity.type
_entity.pdbx_description
1 polymer ?
#
loop_
_entity_poly.entity_id
_entity_poly.type
_entity_poly.pdbx_seq_one_letter_code
_entity_poly.pdbx_strand_id
1 'polypeptide(L)'
;MTTDEAVTTDKAATRPSTLIAALPHRYRAVLHLRIACGLSITDTARALNTDAASVRLAQHHALNLLRHQLRHSRNMSDPRRTLITEPGTTSPGRTEEERVSWTRGVGPSSAGPHDG
;
A
#
# COMPACT_ATOMS: atom_id res chain seq x y z
N MET A 1 28.14 35.83 24.92
CA MET A 1 28.70 34.67 24.21
C MET A 1 27.58 33.63 24.19
N THR A 2 26.67 33.78 23.24
CA THR A 2 25.37 33.09 23.22
C THR A 2 25.40 32.13 22.04
N THR A 3 25.56 30.84 22.31
CA THR A 3 25.40 29.81 21.27
C THR A 3 23.90 29.59 21.06
N ASP A 4 23.45 30.09 19.93
CA ASP A 4 22.22 29.75 19.23
C ASP A 4 22.27 28.25 18.89
N GLU A 5 21.79 27.39 19.80
CA GLU A 5 21.52 25.97 19.52
C GLU A 5 20.25 25.92 18.67
N ALA A 6 20.45 26.08 17.36
CA ALA A 6 19.43 25.84 16.36
C ALA A 6 18.98 24.37 16.47
N VAL A 7 17.90 24.15 17.23
CA VAL A 7 17.04 22.96 17.11
C VAL A 7 16.59 22.90 15.66
N THR A 8 17.36 22.15 14.88
CA THR A 8 16.97 21.73 13.54
C THR A 8 15.80 20.79 13.74
N THR A 9 14.59 21.35 13.75
CA THR A 9 13.36 20.58 13.65
C THR A 9 13.44 19.83 12.33
N ASP A 10 13.88 18.57 12.42
CA ASP A 10 13.91 17.66 11.30
C ASP A 10 12.46 17.36 10.88
N LYS A 11 11.93 18.23 10.02
CA LYS A 11 10.63 18.08 9.38
C LYS A 11 10.60 16.82 8.47
N ALA A 12 11.72 16.11 8.31
CA ALA A 12 11.78 14.83 7.63
C ALA A 12 11.52 13.62 8.56
N ALA A 13 12.00 13.60 9.82
CA ALA A 13 11.74 12.52 10.78
C ALA A 13 10.28 12.41 11.23
N THR A 14 9.50 13.50 11.15
CA THR A 14 8.05 13.45 11.41
C THR A 14 7.29 12.63 10.35
N ARG A 15 7.88 12.32 9.19
CA ARG A 15 7.18 11.63 8.09
C ARG A 15 7.02 10.11 8.27
N PRO A 16 8.06 9.31 8.57
CA PRO A 16 7.92 7.85 8.60
C PRO A 16 7.03 7.32 9.73
N SER A 17 7.11 7.91 10.92
CA SER A 17 6.31 7.48 12.08
C SER A 17 4.82 7.72 11.89
N THR A 18 4.43 8.87 11.31
CA THR A 18 3.03 9.18 10.96
C THR A 18 2.48 8.26 9.87
N LEU A 19 3.29 7.91 8.87
CA LEU A 19 2.89 6.97 7.82
C LEU A 19 2.65 5.57 8.38
N ILE A 20 3.53 5.09 9.27
CA ILE A 20 3.30 3.83 9.97
C ILE A 20 2.05 3.90 10.83
N ALA A 21 1.81 5.00 11.55
CA ALA A 21 0.62 5.18 12.38
C ALA A 21 -0.70 5.08 11.59
N ALA A 22 -0.69 5.49 10.31
CA ALA A 22 -1.84 5.39 9.42
C ALA A 22 -2.14 3.95 8.94
N LEU A 23 -1.29 2.97 9.24
CA LEU A 23 -1.56 1.58 8.88
C LEU A 23 -2.58 0.94 9.83
N PRO A 24 -3.45 0.05 9.30
CA PRO A 24 -4.25 -0.86 10.11
C PRO A 24 -3.42 -1.55 11.19
N HIS A 25 -4.01 -1.73 12.37
CA HIS A 25 -3.28 -2.20 13.56
C HIS A 25 -2.53 -3.53 13.33
N ARG A 26 -3.14 -4.47 12.61
CA ARG A 26 -2.52 -5.76 12.25
C ARG A 26 -1.22 -5.58 11.45
N TYR A 27 -1.18 -4.62 10.52
CA TYR A 27 -0.02 -4.36 9.68
C TYR A 27 1.10 -3.67 10.46
N ARG A 28 0.75 -2.74 11.37
CA ARG A 28 1.71 -2.13 12.28
C ARG A 28 2.37 -3.16 13.19
N ALA A 29 1.58 -4.06 13.78
CA ALA A 29 2.09 -5.12 14.66
C ALA A 29 3.08 -6.04 13.92
N VAL A 30 2.73 -6.47 12.70
CA VAL A 30 3.62 -7.29 11.86
C VAL A 30 4.94 -6.56 11.57
N LEU A 31 4.89 -5.28 11.15
CA LEU A 31 6.10 -4.51 10.87
C LEU A 31 6.95 -4.27 12.11
N HIS A 32 6.33 -3.98 13.26
CA HIS A 32 7.05 -3.77 14.52
C HIS A 32 7.84 -5.03 14.90
N LEU A 33 7.19 -6.19 14.95
CA LEU A 33 7.85 -7.45 15.30
C LEU A 33 8.93 -7.83 14.29
N ARG A 34 8.67 -7.61 13.00
CA ARG A 34 9.58 -8.02 11.93
C ARG A 34 10.81 -7.14 11.76
N ILE A 35 10.68 -5.83 11.99
CA ILE A 35 11.71 -4.84 11.70
C ILE A 35 12.36 -4.33 12.98
N ALA A 36 11.55 -3.90 13.97
CA ALA A 36 12.08 -3.34 15.21
C ALA A 36 12.60 -4.44 16.14
N CYS A 37 11.90 -5.57 16.23
CA CYS A 37 12.30 -6.70 17.09
C CYS A 37 13.08 -7.80 16.35
N GLY A 38 13.10 -7.78 15.01
CA GLY A 38 13.86 -8.74 14.20
C GLY A 38 13.33 -10.19 14.21
N LEU A 39 12.12 -10.46 14.73
CA LEU A 39 11.54 -11.82 14.80
C LEU A 39 11.40 -12.43 13.41
N SER A 40 11.66 -13.73 13.26
CA SER A 40 11.43 -14.45 11.99
C SER A 40 9.94 -14.45 11.58
N ILE A 41 9.62 -14.89 10.34
CA ILE A 41 8.22 -14.95 9.88
C ILE A 41 7.42 -15.92 10.74
N THR A 42 8.00 -17.07 11.07
CA THR A 42 7.38 -18.12 11.89
C THR A 42 7.21 -17.68 13.34
N ASP A 43 8.21 -17.00 13.92
CA ASP A 43 8.11 -16.50 15.29
C ASP A 43 7.10 -15.35 15.40
N THR A 44 7.04 -14.48 14.38
CA THR A 44 6.02 -13.43 14.29
C THR A 44 4.62 -14.03 14.17
N ALA A 45 4.47 -15.09 13.37
CA ALA A 45 3.19 -15.79 13.21
C ALA A 45 2.72 -16.38 14.55
N ARG A 46 3.65 -17.01 15.29
CA ARG A 46 3.38 -17.52 16.64
C ARG A 46 3.02 -16.41 17.63
N ALA A 47 3.76 -15.30 17.63
CA ALA A 47 3.49 -14.15 18.51
C ALA A 47 2.13 -13.50 18.25
N LEU A 48 1.64 -13.54 17.00
CA LEU A 48 0.35 -12.97 16.59
C LEU A 48 -0.79 -14.00 16.52
N ASN A 49 -0.56 -15.25 16.94
CA ASN A 49 -1.53 -16.36 16.81
C ASN A 49 -2.14 -16.48 15.40
N THR A 50 -1.29 -16.38 14.37
CA THR A 50 -1.67 -16.43 12.95
C THR A 50 -0.74 -17.39 12.20
N ASP A 51 -0.99 -17.64 10.92
CA ASP A 51 -0.10 -18.42 10.06
C ASP A 51 0.97 -17.57 9.34
N ALA A 52 2.04 -18.24 8.89
CA ALA A 52 3.15 -17.58 8.21
C ALA A 52 2.77 -16.97 6.84
N ALA A 53 1.77 -17.51 6.14
CA ALA A 53 1.32 -16.95 4.87
C ALA A 53 0.58 -15.63 5.10
N SER A 54 -0.27 -15.56 6.13
CA SER A 54 -0.91 -14.33 6.60
C SER A 54 0.10 -13.26 6.99
N VAL A 55 1.20 -13.62 7.67
CA VAL A 55 2.28 -12.66 8.00
C VAL A 55 2.93 -12.10 6.74
N ARG A 56 3.26 -12.95 5.76
CA ARG A 56 3.85 -12.49 4.48
C ARG A 56 2.89 -11.58 3.73
N LEU A 57 1.62 -11.95 3.67
CA LEU A 57 0.57 -11.18 3.00
C LEU A 57 0.38 -9.82 3.69
N ALA A 58 0.27 -9.81 5.01
CA ALA A 58 0.17 -8.59 5.82
C ALA A 58 1.39 -7.68 5.64
N GLN A 59 2.61 -8.23 5.67
CA GLN A 59 3.83 -7.46 5.42
C GLN A 59 3.85 -6.88 4.00
N HIS A 60 3.51 -7.69 3.00
CA HIS A 60 3.47 -7.25 1.60
C HIS A 60 2.48 -6.10 1.42
N HIS A 61 1.25 -6.25 1.93
CA HIS A 61 0.24 -5.19 1.89
C HIS A 61 0.66 -3.94 2.66
N ALA A 62 1.26 -4.11 3.84
CA ALA A 62 1.77 -3.01 4.65
C ALA A 62 2.79 -2.16 3.87
N LEU A 63 3.78 -2.82 3.26
CA LEU A 63 4.81 -2.15 2.47
C LEU A 63 4.24 -1.50 1.21
N ASN A 64 3.26 -2.13 0.54
CA ASN A 64 2.60 -1.53 -0.62
C ASN A 64 1.81 -0.27 -0.25
N LEU A 65 1.09 -0.31 0.89
CA LEU A 65 0.35 0.85 1.39
C LEU A 65 1.30 2.00 1.75
N LEU A 66 2.41 1.71 2.43
CA LEU A 66 3.44 2.70 2.74
C LEU A 66 4.04 3.33 1.47
N ARG A 67 4.39 2.52 0.47
CA ARG A 67 4.88 3.02 -0.83
C ARG A 67 3.85 3.90 -1.52
N HIS A 68 2.57 3.52 -1.48
CA HIS A 68 1.48 4.31 -2.04
C HIS A 68 1.37 5.67 -1.35
N GLN A 69 1.35 5.70 -0.01
CA GLN A 69 1.29 6.95 0.77
C GLN A 69 2.53 7.84 0.56
N LEU A 70 3.73 7.25 0.43
CA LEU A 70 4.95 7.99 0.10
C LEU A 70 4.88 8.65 -1.27
N ARG A 71 4.29 7.97 -2.27
CA ARG A 71 4.08 8.55 -3.61
C ARG A 71 3.07 9.70 -3.58
N HIS A 72 1.98 9.54 -2.82
CA HIS A 72 0.95 10.58 -2.69
C HIS A 72 1.46 11.81 -1.94
N SER A 73 2.13 11.61 -0.81
CA SER A 73 2.71 12.70 -0.03
C SER A 73 3.80 13.45 -0.80
N ARG A 74 4.61 12.75 -1.61
CA ARG A 74 5.58 13.37 -2.52
C ARG A 74 4.88 14.20 -3.60
N ASN A 75 3.80 13.70 -4.19
CA ASN A 75 3.05 14.43 -5.22
C ASN A 75 2.38 15.71 -4.68
N MET A 76 1.95 15.72 -3.42
CA MET A 76 1.38 16.91 -2.77
C MET A 76 2.44 17.93 -2.33
N SER A 77 3.68 17.51 -2.13
CA SER A 77 4.77 18.39 -1.67
C SER A 77 5.55 19.06 -2.81
N ASP A 78 5.31 18.66 -4.06
CA ASP A 78 6.04 19.16 -5.24
C ASP A 78 5.11 19.97 -6.17
N PRO A 79 5.03 21.31 -6.03
CA PRO A 79 4.16 22.16 -6.85
C PRO A 79 4.57 22.22 -8.32
N ARG A 80 5.80 21.79 -8.68
CA ARG A 80 6.26 21.76 -10.09
C ARG A 80 5.69 20.57 -10.85
N ARG A 81 5.30 19.49 -10.15
CA ARG A 81 4.72 18.29 -10.75
C ARG A 81 3.24 18.44 -11.11
N THR A 82 2.52 19.34 -10.42
CA THR A 82 1.13 19.70 -10.71
C THR A 82 0.95 20.62 -11.92
N LEU A 83 2.04 21.18 -12.46
CA LEU A 83 1.99 22.13 -13.59
C LEU A 83 2.30 21.51 -14.96
N ILE A 84 2.46 20.19 -15.04
CA ILE A 84 2.67 19.42 -16.28
C ILE A 84 1.48 18.48 -16.49
N THR A 85 0.31 19.05 -16.68
CA THR A 85 -0.79 18.41 -17.39
C THR A 85 -1.43 19.50 -18.24
N GLU A 86 -0.95 19.59 -19.47
CA GLU A 86 -1.45 20.47 -20.52
C GLU A 86 -2.97 20.29 -20.68
N PRO A 87 -3.78 21.36 -20.61
CA PRO A 87 -5.16 21.33 -21.08
C PRO A 87 -5.16 21.50 -22.60
N GLY A 88 -5.52 20.44 -23.32
CA GLY A 88 -5.99 20.55 -24.70
C GLY A 88 -5.05 19.97 -25.74
N THR A 89 -5.26 18.70 -26.04
CA THR A 89 -5.45 18.33 -27.45
C THR A 89 -6.31 17.08 -27.49
N THR A 90 -7.55 17.31 -27.90
CA THR A 90 -8.45 16.33 -28.49
C THR A 90 -7.66 15.42 -29.43
N SER A 91 -7.62 14.12 -29.11
CA SER A 91 -7.36 13.10 -30.13
C SER A 91 -8.70 12.48 -30.51
N PRO A 92 -9.21 12.72 -31.74
CA PRO A 92 -10.37 12.01 -32.24
C PRO A 92 -9.92 10.63 -32.72
N GLY A 93 -10.67 9.58 -32.36
CA GLY A 93 -10.50 8.25 -32.91
C GLY A 93 -9.70 7.27 -32.04
N ARG A 94 -10.32 6.79 -30.97
CA ARG A 94 -10.08 5.41 -30.54
C ARG A 94 -11.43 4.77 -30.25
N THR A 95 -11.80 3.88 -31.15
CA THR A 95 -13.03 3.10 -31.19
C THR A 95 -13.27 2.35 -29.88
N GLU A 96 -14.54 2.27 -29.52
CA GLU A 96 -15.11 1.75 -28.26
C GLU A 96 -15.03 0.21 -28.13
N GLU A 97 -14.11 -0.47 -28.82
CA GLU A 97 -14.17 -1.93 -28.98
C GLU A 97 -13.23 -2.73 -28.08
N GLU A 98 -12.33 -2.10 -27.31
CA GLU A 98 -11.49 -2.83 -26.34
C GLU A 98 -12.03 -2.74 -24.90
N ARG A 99 -13.36 -2.81 -24.78
CA ARG A 99 -14.05 -3.17 -23.53
C ARG A 99 -14.07 -4.70 -23.37
N VAL A 100 -12.95 -5.37 -23.69
CA VAL A 100 -12.86 -6.83 -23.62
C VAL A 100 -12.40 -7.25 -22.23
N SER A 101 -13.41 -7.52 -21.41
CA SER A 101 -13.55 -8.74 -20.60
C SER A 101 -12.42 -9.08 -19.61
N TRP A 102 -12.42 -8.39 -18.48
CA TRP A 102 -12.02 -8.99 -17.19
C TRP A 102 -13.24 -9.26 -16.30
N THR A 103 -14.36 -9.74 -16.84
CA THR A 103 -15.46 -10.32 -16.03
C THR A 103 -16.38 -11.19 -16.89
N ARG A 104 -16.08 -12.49 -17.00
CA ARG A 104 -17.05 -13.62 -16.92
C ARG A 104 -16.30 -14.94 -17.17
N GLY A 105 -16.13 -15.76 -16.14
CA GLY A 105 -15.47 -17.06 -16.33
C GLY A 105 -15.29 -17.93 -15.08
N VAL A 106 -16.18 -17.86 -14.08
CA VAL A 106 -16.38 -18.97 -13.13
C VAL A 106 -17.89 -19.09 -12.95
N GLY A 107 -18.49 -20.05 -13.66
CA GLY A 107 -19.91 -20.37 -13.51
C GLY A 107 -20.16 -21.10 -12.19
N PRO A 108 -21.37 -21.00 -11.61
CA PRO A 108 -21.79 -21.92 -10.56
C PRO A 108 -21.91 -23.32 -11.14
N SER A 109 -21.24 -24.28 -10.50
CA SER A 109 -21.42 -25.71 -10.78
C SER A 109 -22.88 -26.09 -10.54
N SER A 110 -23.61 -26.34 -11.62
CA SER A 110 -24.99 -26.80 -11.60
C SER A 110 -25.06 -28.25 -11.11
N ALA A 111 -25.86 -28.47 -10.07
CA ALA A 111 -26.34 -29.77 -9.65
C ALA A 111 -27.33 -30.36 -10.68
N GLY A 112 -27.21 -31.67 -10.91
CA GLY A 112 -28.22 -32.54 -11.58
C GLY A 112 -28.17 -32.53 -13.12
N PRO A 113 -28.31 -33.70 -13.77
CA PRO A 113 -29.63 -34.35 -13.75
C PRO A 113 -29.64 -35.87 -13.58
N HIS A 114 -30.71 -36.31 -12.92
CA HIS A 114 -31.61 -37.42 -13.24
C HIS A 114 -31.22 -38.35 -14.41
N ASP A 115 -31.05 -39.63 -14.10
CA ASP A 115 -31.30 -40.76 -15.01
C ASP A 115 -31.76 -41.96 -14.17
N GLY A 116 -32.88 -42.59 -14.56
CA GLY A 116 -33.27 -43.96 -14.19
C GLY A 116 -34.21 -44.13 -13.00
#